data_AF-A0AB34FJY0-F1
#
_entry.id   AF-A0AB34FJY0-F1
#
_cell.length_a   1.000
_cell.length_b   1.000
_cell.length_c   1.000
_cell.angle_alpha   90.00
_cell.angle_beta   90.00
_cell.angle_gamma   90.00
#
_symmetry.space_group_name_H-M   'P 1'
#
loop_
_entity.id
_entity.type
_entity.pdbx_description
1 polymer ?
#
loop_
_entity_poly.entity_id
_entity_poly.type
_entity_poly.pdbx_seq_one_letter_code
_entity_poly.pdbx_strand_id
1 'polypeptide(L)'
;MMLFENSGTPRTIQPRQLYRSTDSFASDMLTLHDAHLLHDPHAVRTVDDARERMAIRALLRTVMHYFISTDRRDGPYLLQLTDFHQSNIFVDDDWNITCLIDLEWICALPVDMLSVPYWLTDCSIDSIIDDEYGIFDEARQAFLAIMDEEARLVPAEHDIDITSTMRHAWESKGVWFWACLRSLNAWLFVFEDHILPKFSADKDLIDDLKQVSTFWHEQAEPLVRAKVDEEERYQAELRSLFNAEES
;
A
#
# COMPACT_ATOMS: atom_id res chain seq x y z
N MET A 1 -10.00 0.52 -3.05
CA MET A 1 -11.14 0.26 -2.14
C MET A 1 -12.36 -0.28 -2.88
N MET A 2 -12.87 0.41 -3.93
CA MET A 2 -13.95 -0.12 -4.79
C MET A 2 -13.59 -1.47 -5.45
N LEU A 3 -12.32 -1.67 -5.81
CA LEU A 3 -11.86 -2.92 -6.43
C LEU A 3 -12.17 -4.18 -5.60
N PHE A 4 -11.99 -4.13 -4.27
CA PHE A 4 -12.33 -5.26 -3.41
C PHE A 4 -13.85 -5.47 -3.29
N GLU A 5 -14.63 -4.39 -3.24
CA GLU A 5 -16.10 -4.50 -3.24
C GLU A 5 -16.61 -5.13 -4.54
N ASN A 6 -16.02 -4.76 -5.68
CA ASN A 6 -16.35 -5.33 -6.98
C ASN A 6 -15.97 -6.81 -7.09
N SER A 7 -14.98 -7.27 -6.31
CA SER A 7 -14.60 -8.68 -6.19
C SER A 7 -15.40 -9.45 -5.12
N GLY A 8 -16.47 -8.85 -4.57
CA GLY A 8 -17.36 -9.49 -3.60
C GLY A 8 -16.99 -9.30 -2.13
N THR A 9 -15.96 -8.51 -1.82
CA THR A 9 -15.61 -8.18 -0.43
C THR A 9 -16.68 -7.25 0.17
N PRO A 10 -17.22 -7.53 1.37
CA PRO A 10 -18.15 -6.62 2.02
C PRO A 10 -17.50 -5.25 2.28
N ARG A 11 -18.31 -4.21 2.12
CA ARG A 11 -17.89 -2.84 2.43
C ARG A 11 -17.52 -2.69 3.90
N THR A 12 -16.28 -2.32 4.17
CA THR A 12 -15.78 -2.01 5.52
C THR A 12 -15.91 -0.53 5.85
N ILE A 13 -15.57 0.36 4.90
CA ILE A 13 -15.60 1.81 5.09
C ILE A 13 -16.88 2.36 4.48
N GLN A 14 -17.70 3.04 5.29
CA GLN A 14 -19.02 3.48 4.85
C GLN A 14 -18.95 4.71 3.93
N PRO A 15 -19.90 4.84 2.97
CA PRO A 15 -19.97 6.06 2.16
C PRO A 15 -20.19 7.27 3.07
N ARG A 16 -19.51 8.39 2.77
CA ARG A 16 -19.54 9.63 3.56
C ARG A 16 -18.92 9.52 4.96
N GLN A 17 -18.28 8.40 5.31
CA GLN A 17 -17.42 8.35 6.47
C GLN A 17 -16.22 9.27 6.23
N LEU A 18 -15.95 10.14 7.21
CA LEU A 18 -14.82 11.05 7.20
C LEU A 18 -13.91 10.70 8.36
N TYR A 19 -12.60 10.81 8.13
CA TYR A 19 -11.59 10.56 9.14
C TYR A 19 -11.09 11.90 9.69
N ARG A 20 -11.14 12.02 11.01
CA ARG A 20 -10.47 13.13 11.74
C ARG A 20 -9.10 12.72 12.25
N SER A 21 -8.83 11.41 12.28
CA SER A 21 -7.59 10.85 12.78
C SER A 21 -6.97 9.93 11.73
N THR A 22 -5.69 10.15 11.46
CA THR A 22 -4.85 9.34 10.58
C THR A 22 -4.77 7.90 11.11
N ASP A 23 -4.74 7.70 12.43
CA ASP A 23 -4.77 6.38 13.07
C ASP A 23 -6.06 5.61 12.73
N SER A 24 -7.23 6.25 12.84
CA SER A 24 -8.49 5.56 12.52
C SER A 24 -8.63 5.28 11.02
N PHE A 25 -8.13 6.18 10.16
CA PHE A 25 -8.04 5.92 8.72
C PHE A 25 -7.15 4.71 8.41
N ALA A 26 -5.94 4.66 8.95
CA ALA A 26 -5.01 3.56 8.74
C ALA A 26 -5.54 2.23 9.28
N SER A 27 -6.16 2.26 10.47
CA SER A 27 -6.82 1.09 11.07
C SER A 27 -7.94 0.53 10.18
N ASP A 28 -8.79 1.40 9.62
CA ASP A 28 -9.87 0.97 8.74
C ASP A 28 -9.36 0.49 7.37
N MET A 29 -8.28 1.08 6.84
CA MET A 29 -7.58 0.58 5.65
C MET A 29 -7.03 -0.83 5.86
N LEU A 30 -6.41 -1.09 7.02
CA LEU A 30 -5.96 -2.44 7.36
C LEU A 30 -7.15 -3.40 7.54
N THR A 31 -8.28 -2.91 8.07
CA THR A 31 -9.49 -3.72 8.24
C THR A 31 -10.16 -4.05 6.90
N LEU A 32 -10.12 -3.14 5.93
CA LEU A 32 -10.50 -3.41 4.55
C LEU A 32 -9.71 -4.58 3.98
N HIS A 33 -8.39 -4.58 4.17
CA HIS A 33 -7.53 -5.65 3.69
C HIS A 33 -7.80 -6.98 4.39
N ASP A 34 -8.12 -6.95 5.69
CA ASP A 34 -8.53 -8.15 6.42
C ASP A 34 -9.84 -8.70 5.88
N ALA A 35 -10.83 -7.84 5.65
CA ALA A 35 -12.11 -8.24 5.08
C ALA A 35 -11.93 -8.84 3.69
N HIS A 36 -11.03 -8.30 2.88
CA HIS A 36 -10.70 -8.85 1.57
C HIS A 36 -10.14 -10.28 1.69
N LEU A 37 -9.14 -10.49 2.56
CA LEU A 37 -8.59 -11.83 2.81
C LEU A 37 -9.69 -12.80 3.25
N LEU A 38 -10.59 -12.37 4.14
CA LEU A 38 -11.68 -13.21 4.65
C LEU A 38 -12.71 -13.61 3.58
N HIS A 39 -12.93 -12.80 2.55
CA HIS A 39 -13.99 -13.04 1.56
C HIS A 39 -13.49 -13.49 0.19
N ASP A 40 -12.22 -13.32 -0.10
CA ASP A 40 -11.61 -13.82 -1.34
C ASP A 40 -11.31 -15.33 -1.22
N PRO A 41 -11.91 -16.19 -2.07
CA PRO A 41 -11.62 -17.63 -2.09
C PRO A 41 -10.20 -17.95 -2.59
N HIS A 42 -9.54 -17.02 -3.29
CA HIS A 42 -8.16 -17.15 -3.79
C HIS A 42 -7.15 -16.34 -2.93
N ALA A 43 -7.49 -16.03 -1.68
CA ALA A 43 -6.69 -15.13 -0.85
C ALA A 43 -5.32 -15.68 -0.43
N VAL A 44 -5.18 -17.02 -0.37
CA VAL A 44 -4.00 -17.75 0.09
C VAL A 44 -3.78 -19.00 -0.77
N ARG A 45 -2.53 -19.45 -0.89
CA ARG A 45 -2.16 -20.64 -1.68
C ARG A 45 -1.92 -21.87 -0.84
N THR A 46 -1.41 -21.70 0.37
CA THR A 46 -1.02 -22.79 1.27
C THR A 46 -1.26 -22.39 2.73
N VAL A 47 -1.15 -23.36 3.64
CA VAL A 47 -1.17 -23.09 5.09
C VAL A 47 -0.06 -22.10 5.47
N ASP A 48 1.12 -22.23 4.86
CA ASP A 48 2.28 -21.40 5.16
C ASP A 48 2.08 -19.95 4.71
N ASP A 49 1.63 -19.77 3.46
CA ASP A 49 1.26 -18.45 2.90
C ASP A 49 0.13 -17.78 3.69
N ALA A 50 -0.86 -18.56 4.14
CA ALA A 50 -1.91 -18.03 5.01
C ALA A 50 -1.35 -17.49 6.33
N ARG A 51 -0.40 -18.21 6.96
CA ARG A 51 0.23 -17.78 8.21
C ARG A 51 1.06 -16.53 8.04
N GLU A 52 1.86 -16.50 6.98
CA GLU A 52 2.69 -15.35 6.63
C GLU A 52 1.85 -14.09 6.43
N ARG A 53 0.82 -14.17 5.57
CA ARG A 53 -0.09 -13.05 5.31
C ARG A 53 -0.78 -12.55 6.57
N MET A 54 -1.29 -13.46 7.41
CA MET A 54 -1.94 -13.10 8.68
C MET A 54 -0.95 -12.49 9.67
N ALA A 55 0.27 -13.04 9.76
CA ALA A 55 1.31 -12.52 10.64
C ALA A 55 1.72 -11.10 10.24
N ILE A 56 1.98 -10.85 8.96
CA ILE A 56 2.36 -9.51 8.48
C ILE A 56 1.21 -8.51 8.68
N ARG A 57 -0.06 -8.90 8.51
CA ARG A 57 -1.20 -8.03 8.83
C ARG A 57 -1.32 -7.68 10.31
N ALA A 58 -1.02 -8.63 11.20
CA ALA A 58 -0.94 -8.35 12.64
C ALA A 58 0.23 -7.40 12.94
N LEU A 59 1.40 -7.66 12.35
CA LEU A 59 2.60 -6.85 12.55
C LEU A 59 2.42 -5.42 12.02
N LEU A 60 1.80 -5.22 10.86
CA LEU A 60 1.46 -3.89 10.32
C LEU A 60 0.68 -3.04 11.32
N ARG A 61 -0.28 -3.64 12.04
CA ARG A 61 -0.99 -2.96 13.13
C ARG A 61 -0.09 -2.67 14.32
N THR A 62 0.77 -3.62 14.69
CA THR A 62 1.73 -3.46 15.78
C THR A 62 2.68 -2.31 15.53
N VAL A 63 3.21 -2.16 14.31
CA VAL A 63 4.23 -1.16 13.97
C VAL A 63 3.66 0.19 13.51
N MET A 64 2.34 0.30 13.30
CA MET A 64 1.67 1.51 12.80
C MET A 64 2.07 2.79 13.53
N HIS A 65 2.24 2.72 14.85
CA HIS A 65 2.59 3.88 15.69
C HIS A 65 3.97 4.49 15.38
N TYR A 66 4.85 3.79 14.66
CA TYR A 66 6.11 4.35 14.17
C TYR A 66 5.96 5.21 12.91
N PHE A 67 4.87 5.02 12.17
CA PHE A 67 4.67 5.60 10.84
C PHE A 67 3.55 6.65 10.80
N ILE A 68 2.78 6.75 11.88
CA ILE A 68 1.80 7.81 12.11
C ILE A 68 2.29 8.64 13.28
N SER A 69 2.86 9.81 12.98
CA SER A 69 3.43 10.66 14.02
C SER A 69 2.35 11.30 14.88
N THR A 70 2.64 11.47 16.17
CA THR A 70 1.66 12.02 17.13
C THR A 70 1.27 13.47 16.83
N ASP A 71 2.15 14.26 16.23
CA ASP A 71 1.86 15.63 15.78
C ASP A 71 0.97 15.67 14.53
N ARG A 72 0.92 14.57 13.76
CA ARG A 72 0.14 14.45 12.52
C ARG A 72 -1.05 13.50 12.62
N ARG A 73 -1.33 13.03 13.84
CA ARG A 73 -2.43 12.11 14.15
C ARG A 73 -3.78 12.64 13.71
N ASP A 74 -4.00 13.94 13.77
CA ASP A 74 -5.28 14.58 13.42
C ASP A 74 -5.23 15.33 12.07
N GLY A 75 -4.23 15.02 11.23
CA GLY A 75 -3.95 15.69 9.96
C GLY A 75 -2.62 16.45 9.95
N PRO A 76 -2.35 17.27 8.94
CA PRO A 76 -3.27 17.74 7.91
C PRO A 76 -3.59 16.69 6.84
N TYR A 77 -4.70 16.92 6.13
CA TYR A 77 -5.12 16.13 4.96
C TYR A 77 -5.01 17.01 3.72
N LEU A 78 -4.46 16.45 2.65
CA LEU A 78 -4.29 17.12 1.36
C LEU A 78 -5.01 16.36 0.26
N LEU A 79 -5.44 17.08 -0.78
CA LEU A 79 -5.95 16.45 -2.00
C LEU A 79 -4.80 15.73 -2.71
N GLN A 80 -4.98 14.44 -2.91
CA GLN A 80 -4.02 13.53 -3.52
C GLN A 80 -4.70 12.72 -4.61
N LEU A 81 -4.02 12.57 -5.74
CA LEU A 81 -4.42 11.66 -6.81
C LEU A 81 -3.93 10.25 -6.45
N THR A 82 -4.85 9.30 -6.27
CA THR A 82 -4.48 7.94 -5.84
C THR A 82 -4.03 7.06 -6.99
N ASP A 83 -4.34 7.44 -8.23
CA ASP A 83 -3.96 6.72 -9.45
C ASP A 83 -3.14 7.62 -10.41
N PHE A 84 -2.13 8.28 -9.86
CA PHE A 84 -1.25 9.14 -10.65
C PHE A 84 -0.10 8.32 -11.23
N HIS A 85 -0.07 8.16 -12.56
CA HIS A 85 0.99 7.47 -13.29
C HIS A 85 1.28 8.12 -14.65
N GLN A 86 2.43 7.78 -15.26
CA GLN A 86 2.91 8.38 -16.50
C GLN A 86 1.87 8.41 -17.65
N SER A 87 1.07 7.35 -17.82
CA SER A 87 0.04 7.30 -18.87
C SER A 87 -1.12 8.28 -18.69
N ASN A 88 -1.23 8.93 -17.52
CA ASN A 88 -2.25 9.95 -17.24
C ASN A 88 -1.74 11.37 -17.53
N ILE A 89 -0.49 11.52 -17.99
CA ILE A 89 0.16 12.81 -18.26
C ILE A 89 0.43 12.93 -19.77
N PHE A 90 -0.16 13.94 -20.41
CA PHE A 90 0.16 14.28 -21.79
C PHE A 90 1.13 15.44 -21.85
N VAL A 91 2.05 15.36 -22.81
CA VAL A 91 3.07 16.38 -23.08
C VAL A 91 3.06 16.79 -24.55
N ASP A 92 3.54 17.99 -24.84
CA ASP A 92 3.83 18.43 -26.21
C ASP A 92 5.24 18.00 -26.68
N ASP A 93 5.64 18.43 -27.88
CA ASP A 93 6.96 18.14 -28.48
C ASP A 93 8.14 18.69 -27.65
N ASP A 94 7.88 19.68 -26.78
CA ASP A 94 8.85 20.33 -25.90
C ASP A 94 8.79 19.79 -24.45
N TRP A 95 8.07 18.69 -24.22
CA TRP A 95 7.86 18.06 -22.91
C TRP A 95 7.06 18.89 -21.88
N ASN A 96 6.37 19.95 -22.30
CA ASN A 96 5.49 20.68 -21.40
C ASN A 96 4.23 19.85 -21.12
N ILE A 97 3.81 19.77 -19.86
CA ILE A 97 2.55 19.11 -19.48
C ILE A 97 1.39 19.89 -20.09
N THR A 98 0.63 19.25 -20.98
CA THR A 98 -0.52 19.85 -21.68
C THR A 98 -1.86 19.43 -21.09
N CYS A 99 -1.95 18.23 -20.55
CA CYS A 99 -3.18 17.69 -19.99
C CYS A 99 -2.90 16.60 -18.96
N LEU A 100 -3.75 16.55 -17.92
CA LEU A 100 -3.89 15.42 -17.02
C LEU A 100 -5.27 14.80 -17.24
N ILE A 101 -5.29 13.48 -17.39
CA ILE A 101 -6.54 12.71 -17.50
C ILE A 101 -6.76 11.84 -16.26
N ASP A 102 -7.90 11.16 -16.23
CA ASP A 102 -8.25 10.17 -15.20
C ASP A 102 -8.24 10.72 -13.75
N LEU A 103 -8.92 11.86 -13.57
CA LEU A 103 -8.97 12.58 -12.29
C LEU A 103 -10.10 12.09 -11.36
N GLU A 104 -10.73 10.95 -11.65
CA GLU A 104 -11.86 10.43 -10.86
C GLU A 104 -11.40 9.90 -9.49
N TRP A 105 -10.11 9.59 -9.35
CA TRP A 105 -9.49 9.05 -8.15
C TRP A 105 -8.73 10.12 -7.34
N ILE A 106 -9.45 11.15 -6.90
CA ILE A 106 -8.92 12.20 -6.01
C ILE A 106 -9.51 12.07 -4.59
N CYS A 107 -8.64 12.10 -3.58
CA CYS A 107 -9.02 11.94 -2.17
C CYS A 107 -8.31 12.95 -1.29
N ALA A 108 -8.98 13.42 -0.23
CA ALA A 108 -8.31 14.10 0.87
C ALA A 108 -7.66 13.05 1.78
N LEU A 109 -6.33 12.92 1.73
CA LEU A 109 -5.56 11.88 2.42
C LEU A 109 -4.55 12.50 3.39
N PRO A 110 -4.15 11.78 4.46
CA PRO A 110 -3.09 12.21 5.36
C PRO A 110 -1.84 12.65 4.59
N VAL A 111 -1.24 13.76 5.01
CA VAL A 111 -0.03 14.30 4.37
C VAL A 111 1.13 13.29 4.35
N ASP A 112 1.20 12.39 5.35
CA ASP A 112 2.25 11.37 5.46
C ASP A 112 2.15 10.29 4.36
N MET A 113 1.02 10.21 3.65
CA MET A 113 0.86 9.33 2.49
C MET A 113 1.53 9.88 1.21
N LEU A 114 1.92 11.15 1.21
CA LEU A 114 2.65 11.72 0.08
C LEU A 114 3.97 11.00 -0.11
N SER A 115 4.21 10.61 -1.35
CA SER A 115 5.40 9.86 -1.75
C SER A 115 5.81 10.28 -3.13
N VAL A 116 7.11 10.23 -3.40
CA VAL A 116 7.60 10.46 -4.75
C VAL A 116 7.06 9.32 -5.62
N PRO A 117 6.52 9.59 -6.81
CA PRO A 117 5.91 8.54 -7.62
C PRO A 117 6.93 7.46 -7.96
N TYR A 118 6.64 6.21 -7.58
CA TYR A 118 7.57 5.09 -7.73
C TYR A 118 7.89 4.78 -9.21
N TRP A 119 6.94 5.04 -10.11
CA TRP A 119 7.06 4.83 -11.55
C TRP A 119 8.03 5.79 -12.24
N LEU A 120 8.63 6.77 -11.54
CA LEU A 120 9.69 7.63 -12.12
C LEU A 120 10.89 6.84 -12.67
N THR A 121 11.07 5.60 -12.22
CA THR A 121 12.14 4.70 -12.65
C THR A 121 11.63 3.45 -13.37
N ASP A 122 10.36 3.48 -13.83
CA ASP A 122 9.69 2.35 -14.49
C ASP A 122 9.68 1.03 -13.68
N CYS A 123 9.86 1.13 -12.36
CA CYS A 123 9.84 0.00 -11.44
C CYS A 123 8.47 -0.17 -10.80
N SER A 124 8.09 -1.41 -10.48
CA SER A 124 7.01 -1.66 -9.53
C SER A 124 7.49 -1.34 -8.11
N ILE A 125 6.57 -1.01 -7.21
CA ILE A 125 6.93 -0.57 -5.85
C ILE A 125 7.62 -1.66 -5.01
N ASP A 126 7.31 -2.93 -5.26
CA ASP A 126 7.95 -4.11 -4.68
C ASP A 126 9.30 -4.45 -5.33
N SER A 127 9.64 -3.84 -6.47
CA SER A 127 10.93 -4.06 -7.13
C SER A 127 11.98 -3.02 -6.75
N ILE A 128 11.66 -2.04 -5.89
CA ILE A 128 12.60 -0.99 -5.46
C ILE A 128 13.51 -1.53 -4.36
N ILE A 129 14.31 -2.53 -4.70
CA ILE A 129 15.24 -3.24 -3.81
C ILE A 129 16.62 -3.29 -4.47
N ASP A 130 17.64 -3.68 -3.69
CA ASP A 130 19.01 -3.89 -4.17
C ASP A 130 19.52 -2.74 -5.09
N ASP A 131 19.85 -3.03 -6.34
CA ASP A 131 20.37 -2.05 -7.30
C ASP A 131 19.33 -0.97 -7.66
N GLU A 132 18.06 -1.35 -7.80
CA GLU A 132 16.96 -0.43 -8.14
C GLU A 132 16.65 0.55 -7.00
N TYR A 133 16.94 0.18 -5.75
CA TYR A 133 16.80 1.09 -4.62
C TYR A 133 17.67 2.34 -4.79
N GLY A 134 18.92 2.17 -5.24
CA GLY A 134 19.85 3.27 -5.47
C GLY A 134 19.39 4.17 -6.61
N ILE A 135 18.97 3.57 -7.73
CA ILE A 135 18.46 4.29 -8.92
C ILE A 135 17.23 5.11 -8.55
N PHE A 136 16.27 4.52 -7.83
CA PHE A 136 15.09 5.23 -7.36
C PHE A 136 15.43 6.32 -6.35
N ASP A 137 16.35 6.08 -5.40
CA ASP A 137 16.72 7.10 -4.43
C ASP A 137 17.37 8.33 -5.09
N GLU A 138 18.21 8.14 -6.11
CA GLU A 138 18.77 9.23 -6.91
C GLU A 138 17.68 10.03 -7.63
N ALA A 139 16.78 9.34 -8.35
CA ALA A 139 15.65 9.98 -9.05
C ALA A 139 14.74 10.74 -8.08
N ARG A 140 14.46 10.15 -6.91
CA ARG A 140 13.67 10.73 -5.83
C ARG A 140 14.29 12.00 -5.28
N GLN A 141 15.61 12.00 -5.04
CA GLN A 141 16.33 13.17 -4.58
C GLN A 141 16.29 14.30 -5.61
N ALA A 142 16.48 13.99 -6.89
CA ALA A 142 16.39 14.96 -7.99
C ALA A 142 14.96 15.55 -8.11
N PHE A 143 13.93 14.71 -8.06
CA PHE A 143 12.53 15.15 -8.07
C PHE A 143 12.23 16.14 -6.94
N LEU A 144 12.64 15.82 -5.71
CA LEU A 144 12.40 16.69 -4.56
C LEU A 144 13.21 17.99 -4.64
N ALA A 145 14.42 17.97 -5.20
CA ALA A 145 15.21 19.17 -5.42
C ALA A 145 14.54 20.12 -6.43
N ILE A 146 14.00 19.59 -7.53
CA ILE A 146 13.24 20.37 -8.51
C ILE A 146 11.97 20.94 -7.86
N MET A 147 11.25 20.14 -7.07
CA MET A 147 10.09 20.64 -6.33
C MET A 147 10.44 21.77 -5.35
N ASP A 148 11.59 21.69 -4.67
CA ASP A 148 12.07 22.76 -3.77
C ASP A 148 12.36 24.06 -4.54
N GLU A 149 12.81 23.98 -5.79
CA GLU A 149 13.04 25.14 -6.67
C GLU A 149 11.72 25.74 -7.16
N GLU A 150 10.80 24.90 -7.66
CA GLU A 150 9.48 25.32 -8.15
C GLU A 150 8.63 25.95 -7.04
N ALA A 151 8.70 25.44 -5.81
CA ALA A 151 7.98 26.00 -4.66
C ALA A 151 8.40 27.44 -4.31
N ARG A 152 9.60 27.88 -4.72
CA ARG A 152 10.04 29.29 -4.57
C ARG A 152 9.40 30.22 -5.60
N LEU A 153 9.05 29.69 -6.76
CA LEU A 153 8.42 30.43 -7.87
C LEU A 153 6.90 30.46 -7.72
N VAL A 154 6.32 29.37 -7.21
CA VAL A 154 4.89 29.20 -7.00
C VAL A 154 4.63 28.87 -5.53
N PRO A 155 4.42 29.88 -4.67
CA PRO A 155 4.14 29.65 -3.27
C PRO A 155 2.84 28.86 -3.09
N ALA A 156 2.86 27.85 -2.23
CA ALA A 156 1.64 27.13 -1.86
C ALA A 156 0.69 28.06 -1.07
N GLU A 157 -0.61 27.82 -1.19
CA GLU A 157 -1.63 28.51 -0.38
C GLU A 157 -1.69 28.03 1.08
N HIS A 158 -0.83 27.08 1.45
CA HIS A 158 -0.78 26.45 2.76
C HIS A 158 0.64 26.43 3.33
N ASP A 159 0.75 26.37 4.66
CA ASP A 159 2.04 26.33 5.38
C ASP A 159 2.66 24.91 5.45
N ILE A 160 2.12 23.95 4.69
CA ILE A 160 2.63 22.57 4.67
C ILE A 160 3.83 22.49 3.73
N ASP A 161 4.97 22.12 4.30
CA ASP A 161 6.18 21.79 3.56
C ASP A 161 6.07 20.36 3.00
N ILE A 162 5.70 20.27 1.72
CA ILE A 162 5.47 19.00 1.01
C ILE A 162 6.78 18.22 0.86
N THR A 163 7.85 18.86 0.39
CA THR A 163 9.11 18.18 0.11
C THR A 163 9.77 17.69 1.40
N SER A 164 9.77 18.49 2.47
CA SER A 164 10.23 18.07 3.79
C SER A 164 9.43 16.88 4.32
N THR A 165 8.10 16.89 4.14
CA THR A 165 7.25 15.75 4.51
C THR A 165 7.63 14.48 3.76
N MET A 166 7.82 14.55 2.44
CA MET A 166 8.20 13.40 1.63
C MET A 166 9.61 12.88 1.99
N ARG A 167 10.56 13.77 2.31
CA ARG A 167 11.89 13.38 2.81
C ARG A 167 11.78 12.65 4.15
N HIS A 168 11.01 13.18 5.09
CA HIS A 168 10.79 12.55 6.39
C HIS A 168 10.11 11.18 6.27
N ALA A 169 9.11 11.04 5.39
CA ALA A 169 8.43 9.77 5.12
C ALA A 169 9.40 8.72 4.55
N TRP A 170 10.38 9.13 3.73
CA TRP A 170 11.43 8.24 3.22
C TRP A 170 12.38 7.77 4.34
N GLU A 171 12.95 8.72 5.09
CA GLU A 171 13.92 8.44 6.16
C GLU A 171 13.34 7.57 7.28
N SER A 172 12.08 7.82 7.65
CA SER A 172 11.38 7.05 8.68
C SER A 172 10.94 5.65 8.23
N LYS A 173 10.99 5.36 6.92
CA LYS A 173 10.34 4.22 6.24
C LYS A 173 8.80 4.30 6.19
N GLY A 174 8.21 5.44 6.57
CA GLY A 174 6.76 5.67 6.49
C GLY A 174 6.18 5.55 5.08
N VAL A 175 6.96 5.93 4.05
CA VAL A 175 6.58 5.75 2.64
C VAL A 175 6.18 4.31 2.30
N TRP A 176 6.90 3.33 2.86
CA TRP A 176 6.68 1.91 2.63
C TRP A 176 5.49 1.39 3.42
N PHE A 177 5.27 1.91 4.63
CA PHE A 177 4.09 1.58 5.42
C PHE A 177 2.82 2.04 4.68
N TRP A 178 2.80 3.29 4.21
CA TRP A 178 1.68 3.80 3.43
C TRP A 178 1.56 3.11 2.06
N ALA A 179 2.64 2.62 1.48
CA ALA A 179 2.60 1.75 0.31
C ALA A 179 1.93 0.41 0.60
N CYS A 180 2.21 -0.26 1.73
CA CYS A 180 1.51 -1.47 2.14
C CYS A 180 0.00 -1.24 2.26
N LEU A 181 -0.43 -0.10 2.81
CA LEU A 181 -1.86 0.21 2.97
C LEU A 181 -2.55 0.50 1.63
N ARG A 182 -1.85 1.13 0.68
CA ARG A 182 -2.40 1.46 -0.66
C ARG A 182 -2.36 0.28 -1.63
N SER A 183 -1.37 -0.59 -1.49
CA SER A 183 -1.11 -1.68 -2.43
C SER A 183 -2.09 -2.83 -2.26
N LEU A 184 -2.56 -3.39 -3.37
CA LEU A 184 -3.46 -4.54 -3.37
C LEU A 184 -2.68 -5.86 -3.29
N ASN A 185 -1.49 -5.92 -3.88
CA ASN A 185 -0.73 -7.16 -4.12
C ASN A 185 0.72 -7.10 -3.63
N ALA A 186 1.39 -5.95 -3.75
CA ALA A 186 2.80 -5.78 -3.40
C ALA A 186 3.08 -5.59 -1.89
N TRP A 187 2.04 -5.45 -1.06
CA TRP A 187 2.19 -5.10 0.37
C TRP A 187 3.01 -6.10 1.19
N LEU A 188 3.01 -7.39 0.80
CA LEU A 188 3.77 -8.45 1.47
C LEU A 188 5.28 -8.21 1.30
N PHE A 189 5.72 -8.13 0.04
CA PHE A 189 7.11 -7.87 -0.34
C PHE A 189 7.60 -6.54 0.22
N VAL A 190 6.80 -5.47 0.07
CA VAL A 190 7.14 -4.15 0.63
C VAL A 190 7.33 -4.20 2.16
N PHE A 191 6.57 -5.01 2.88
CA PHE A 191 6.77 -5.17 4.31
C PHE A 191 8.11 -5.84 4.61
N GLU A 192 8.38 -6.98 3.97
CA GLU A 192 9.59 -7.77 4.19
C GLU A 192 10.86 -7.03 3.78
N ASP A 193 10.83 -6.31 2.67
CA ASP A 193 12.01 -5.65 2.11
C ASP A 193 12.30 -4.28 2.74
N HIS A 194 11.28 -3.61 3.29
CA HIS A 194 11.43 -2.21 3.73
C HIS A 194 10.98 -1.91 5.15
N ILE A 195 10.03 -2.67 5.70
CA ILE A 195 9.53 -2.45 7.07
C ILE A 195 10.25 -3.36 8.05
N LEU A 196 10.32 -4.67 7.78
CA LEU A 196 11.00 -5.64 8.62
C LEU A 196 12.47 -5.25 8.92
N PRO A 197 13.28 -4.79 7.94
CA PRO A 197 14.68 -4.46 8.17
C PRO A 197 14.89 -3.25 9.09
N LYS A 198 13.85 -2.45 9.34
CA LYS A 198 13.88 -1.38 10.34
C LYS A 198 13.95 -1.92 11.77
N PHE A 199 13.41 -3.13 12.01
CA PHE A 199 13.26 -3.72 13.34
C PHE A 199 14.20 -4.90 13.59
N SER A 200 14.64 -5.59 12.53
CA SER A 200 15.57 -6.72 12.63
C SER A 200 16.51 -6.77 11.44
N ALA A 201 17.75 -7.22 11.64
CA ALA A 201 18.69 -7.51 10.55
C ALA A 201 18.46 -8.90 9.92
N ASP A 202 17.64 -9.73 10.57
CA ASP A 202 17.27 -11.05 10.07
C ASP A 202 16.14 -10.92 9.04
N LYS A 203 16.47 -11.23 7.78
CA LYS A 203 15.53 -11.15 6.65
C LYS A 203 14.50 -12.27 6.67
N ASP A 204 14.82 -13.40 7.30
CA ASP A 204 13.94 -14.57 7.36
C ASP A 204 13.08 -14.56 8.64
N LEU A 205 13.13 -13.47 9.41
CA LEU A 205 12.43 -13.34 10.70
C LEU A 205 10.91 -13.58 10.58
N ILE A 206 10.31 -13.33 9.42
CA ILE A 206 8.88 -13.60 9.21
C ILE A 206 8.54 -15.08 9.39
N ASP A 207 9.42 -15.99 8.97
CA ASP A 207 9.21 -17.43 9.16
C ASP A 207 9.08 -17.79 10.65
N ASP A 208 9.94 -17.20 11.49
CA ASP A 208 9.89 -17.37 12.94
C ASP A 208 8.69 -16.67 13.59
N LEU A 209 8.22 -15.56 12.99
CA LEU A 209 7.08 -14.79 13.47
C LEU A 209 5.72 -15.30 13.00
N LYS A 210 5.64 -16.37 12.21
CA LYS A 210 4.37 -16.98 11.75
C LYS A 210 3.39 -17.30 12.88
N GLN A 211 3.86 -17.55 14.11
CA GLN A 211 3.01 -17.73 15.30
C GLN A 211 2.16 -16.50 15.64
N VAL A 212 2.61 -15.30 15.27
CA VAL A 212 1.87 -14.03 15.46
C VAL A 212 0.55 -14.02 14.70
N SER A 213 0.42 -14.82 13.63
CA SER A 213 -0.86 -15.02 12.91
C SER A 213 -2.03 -15.39 13.83
N THR A 214 -1.76 -16.05 14.96
CA THR A 214 -2.79 -16.42 15.96
C THR A 214 -3.47 -15.20 16.58
N PHE A 215 -2.80 -14.05 16.63
CA PHE A 215 -3.37 -12.80 17.15
C PHE A 215 -4.14 -11.99 16.10
N TRP A 216 -4.09 -12.37 14.82
CA TRP A 216 -4.78 -11.66 13.76
C TRP A 216 -6.30 -11.94 13.77
N HIS A 217 -6.73 -13.16 14.12
CA HIS A 217 -8.14 -13.53 14.18
C HIS A 217 -8.39 -14.57 15.29
N GLU A 218 -9.49 -14.41 16.06
CA GLU A 218 -9.81 -15.30 17.20
C GLU A 218 -9.91 -16.79 16.82
N GLN A 219 -10.28 -17.07 15.57
CA GLN A 219 -10.37 -18.42 14.99
C GLN A 219 -9.30 -18.68 13.93
N ALA A 220 -8.07 -18.17 14.12
CA ALA A 220 -6.98 -18.31 13.17
C ALA A 220 -6.79 -19.75 12.65
N GLU A 221 -6.78 -20.74 13.54
CA GLU A 221 -6.55 -22.15 13.19
C GLU A 221 -7.63 -22.74 12.25
N PRO A 222 -8.94 -22.71 12.60
CA PRO A 222 -9.99 -23.10 11.66
C PRO A 222 -9.99 -22.29 10.35
N LEU A 223 -9.72 -20.98 10.45
CA LEU A 223 -9.77 -20.10 9.28
C LEU A 223 -8.70 -20.43 8.26
N VAL A 224 -7.46 -20.71 8.70
CA VAL A 224 -6.37 -21.10 7.79
C VAL A 224 -6.74 -22.37 7.02
N ARG A 225 -7.33 -23.37 7.69
CA ARG A 225 -7.81 -24.58 7.00
C ARG A 225 -8.91 -24.26 6.00
N ALA A 226 -9.91 -23.48 6.41
CA ALA A 226 -11.01 -23.09 5.53
C ALA A 226 -10.52 -22.34 4.28
N LYS A 227 -9.52 -21.47 4.43
CA LYS A 227 -8.94 -20.72 3.30
C LYS A 227 -8.16 -21.58 2.32
N VAL A 228 -7.43 -22.59 2.81
CA VAL A 228 -6.79 -23.57 1.93
C VAL A 228 -7.83 -24.41 1.19
N ASP A 229 -8.90 -24.84 1.87
CA ASP A 229 -10.00 -25.58 1.23
C ASP A 229 -10.79 -24.73 0.21
N GLU A 230 -10.89 -23.41 0.42
CA GLU A 230 -11.43 -22.46 -0.56
C GLU A 230 -10.54 -22.38 -1.80
N GLU A 231 -9.22 -22.27 -1.63
CA GLU A 231 -8.27 -22.21 -2.74
C GLU A 231 -8.31 -23.48 -3.60
N GLU A 232 -8.33 -24.66 -2.97
CA GLU A 232 -8.43 -25.93 -3.70
C GLU A 232 -9.69 -26.00 -4.56
N ARG A 233 -10.82 -25.52 -4.03
CA ARG A 233 -12.09 -25.45 -4.78
C ARG A 233 -12.02 -24.42 -5.90
N TYR A 234 -11.48 -23.24 -5.64
CA TYR A 234 -11.31 -22.19 -6.63
C TYR A 234 -10.47 -22.68 -7.82
N GLN A 235 -9.33 -23.33 -7.56
CA GLN A 235 -8.48 -23.90 -8.61
C GLN A 235 -9.18 -25.00 -9.40
N ALA A 236 -9.98 -25.84 -8.74
CA ALA A 236 -10.75 -26.88 -9.43
C ALA A 236 -11.82 -26.29 -10.35
N GLU A 237 -12.56 -25.28 -9.88
CA GLU A 237 -13.54 -24.55 -10.68
C GLU A 237 -12.89 -23.86 -11.87
N LEU A 238 -11.78 -23.13 -11.64
CA LEU A 238 -11.03 -22.44 -12.68
C LEU A 238 -10.58 -23.40 -13.78
N ARG A 239 -9.98 -24.55 -13.41
CA ARG A 239 -9.58 -25.60 -14.39
C ARG A 239 -10.76 -26.16 -15.16
N SER A 240 -11.93 -26.30 -14.51
CA SER A 240 -13.13 -26.83 -15.18
C SER A 240 -13.64 -25.91 -16.29
N LEU A 241 -13.51 -24.59 -16.12
CA LEU A 241 -13.92 -23.60 -17.12
C LEU A 241 -13.04 -23.68 -18.37
N PHE A 242 -11.71 -23.80 -18.21
CA PHE A 242 -10.79 -23.90 -19.35
C PHE A 242 -10.87 -25.26 -20.06
N ASN A 243 -11.12 -26.35 -19.33
CA ASN A 243 -11.29 -27.67 -19.94
C ASN A 243 -12.64 -27.84 -20.65
N ALA A 244 -13.65 -27.02 -20.31
CA ALA A 244 -14.96 -27.04 -20.96
C ALA A 244 -14.98 -26.34 -22.32
N GLU A 245 -14.00 -25.49 -22.64
CA GLU A 245 -13.88 -24.80 -23.93
C GLU A 245 -13.18 -25.64 -25.02
N GLU A 246 -12.57 -26.76 -24.66
CA GLU A 246 -11.92 -27.69 -25.61
C GLU A 246 -12.82 -28.88 -26.05
N SER A 247 -14.11 -28.88 -25.67
CA SER A 247 -15.07 -29.97 -25.93
C SER A 247 -16.19 -29.61 -26.90
#